data_AF-A0A357XV03-F1
#
_entry.id   AF-A0A357XV03-F1
#
_cell.length_a   1.000
_cell.length_b   1.000
_cell.length_c   1.000
_cell.angle_alpha   90.00
_cell.angle_beta   90.00
_cell.angle_gamma   90.00
#
_symmetry.space_group_name_H-M   'P 1'
#
loop_
_entity.id
_entity.type
_entity.pdbx_description
1 polymer ?
#
loop_
_entity_poly.entity_id
_entity_poly.type
_entity_poly.pdbx_seq_one_letter_code
_entity_poly.pdbx_strand_id
1 'polypeptide(L)'
;MNEIVCFLLFCAASVGLTSILVDGKLFQGMRNSFRAQAEKVRRKRERGKSAGWSFSEWVDNVLGCYQCCGFWSGILCGLLLMPLSFSLGSLAVLLGCGWAASLLAVLFVMVLDTSRSAIDYLRAATPQQPIPSDQEPHSDGDVVDGPDAWNEATESEATEVENEEQTGA
;
A
#
# COMPACT_ATOMS: atom_id res chain seq x y z
N MET A 1 11.91 28.76 11.89
CA MET A 1 10.67 27.97 11.73
C MET A 1 10.26 27.51 13.12
N ASN A 2 9.00 27.69 13.53
CA ASN A 2 8.56 27.23 14.84
C ASN A 2 8.69 25.70 14.90
N GLU A 3 9.33 25.17 15.94
CA GLU A 3 9.54 23.72 16.12
C GLU A 3 8.22 22.94 16.04
N ILE A 4 7.15 23.53 16.58
CA ILE A 4 5.78 23.01 16.53
C ILE A 4 5.30 22.82 15.08
N VAL A 5 5.57 23.78 14.19
CA VAL A 5 5.15 23.71 12.79
C VAL A 5 5.92 22.58 12.08
N CYS A 6 7.23 22.46 12.33
CA CYS A 6 8.02 21.35 11.79
C CYS A 6 7.49 19.99 12.27
N PHE A 7 7.13 19.88 13.55
CA PHE A 7 6.55 18.66 14.11
C PHE A 7 5.19 18.30 13.50
N LEU A 8 4.29 19.28 13.33
CA LEU A 8 3.00 19.04 12.67
C LEU A 8 3.18 18.63 11.21
N LEU A 9 4.09 19.27 10.48
CA LEU A 9 4.44 18.89 9.11
C LEU A 9 5.05 17.48 9.06
N PHE A 10 5.88 17.11 10.03
CA PHE A 10 6.42 15.76 10.15
C PHE A 10 5.31 14.71 10.35
N CYS A 11 4.37 14.96 11.26
CA CYS A 11 3.24 14.06 11.48
C CYS A 11 2.36 13.93 10.23
N ALA A 12 2.03 15.05 9.58
CA ALA A 12 1.22 15.03 8.37
C ALA A 12 1.95 14.32 7.20
N ALA A 13 3.24 14.60 7.02
CA ALA A 13 4.05 14.00 5.96
C ALA A 13 4.24 12.49 6.17
N SER A 14 4.52 12.05 7.40
CA SER A 14 4.70 10.62 7.71
C SER A 14 3.41 9.82 7.51
N VAL A 15 2.26 10.32 7.98
CA VAL A 15 0.95 9.67 7.76
C VAL A 15 0.58 9.68 6.28
N GLY A 16 0.72 10.82 5.60
CA GLY A 16 0.41 10.94 4.18
C GLY A 16 1.28 10.02 3.33
N LEU A 17 2.58 9.97 3.58
CA LEU A 17 3.51 9.10 2.87
C LEU A 17 3.19 7.62 3.15
N THR A 18 2.89 7.26 4.40
CA THR A 18 2.48 5.88 4.76
C THR A 18 1.22 5.48 4.01
N SER A 19 0.20 6.34 3.98
CA SER A 19 -1.05 6.08 3.26
C SER A 19 -0.84 5.98 1.75
N ILE A 20 0.02 6.81 1.17
CA ILE A 20 0.36 6.73 -0.26
C ILE A 20 1.10 5.43 -0.59
N LEU A 21 2.06 5.02 0.25
CA LEU A 21 2.83 3.80 0.03
C LEU A 21 1.97 2.54 0.19
N VAL A 22 1.08 2.51 1.18
CA VAL A 22 0.28 1.34 1.51
C VAL A 22 -1.05 1.28 0.74
N ASP A 23 -1.73 2.39 0.47
CA ASP A 23 -3.04 2.37 -0.22
C ASP A 23 -3.03 3.09 -1.56
N GLY A 24 -1.95 3.79 -1.91
CA GLY A 24 -1.86 4.50 -3.18
C GLY A 24 -1.97 3.57 -4.38
N LYS A 25 -2.89 3.93 -5.29
CA LYS A 25 -3.03 3.28 -6.61
C LYS A 25 -1.74 3.35 -7.43
N LEU A 26 -0.95 4.42 -7.26
CA LEU A 26 0.36 4.61 -7.90
C LEU A 26 1.32 3.45 -7.64
N PHE A 27 1.33 2.94 -6.41
CA PHE A 27 2.22 1.85 -6.01
C PHE A 27 1.56 0.48 -6.07
N GLN A 28 0.33 0.37 -6.57
CA GLN A 28 -0.39 -0.91 -6.64
C GLN A 28 0.31 -1.90 -7.59
N GLY A 29 0.70 -1.44 -8.79
CA GLY A 29 1.45 -2.27 -9.74
C GLY A 29 2.79 -2.74 -9.17
N MET A 30 3.53 -1.83 -8.53
CA MET A 30 4.81 -2.14 -7.89
C MET A 30 4.66 -3.16 -6.74
N ARG A 31 3.64 -3.01 -5.89
CA ARG A 31 3.34 -3.96 -4.80
C ARG A 31 2.96 -5.33 -5.34
N ASN A 32 2.14 -5.39 -6.39
CA ASN A 32 1.79 -6.65 -7.03
C ASN A 32 3.03 -7.36 -7.59
N SER A 33 3.96 -6.62 -8.21
CA SER A 33 5.22 -7.17 -8.71
C SER A 33 6.11 -7.71 -7.58
N PHE A 34 6.27 -6.95 -6.48
CA PHE A 34 7.06 -7.42 -5.33
C PHE A 34 6.41 -8.62 -4.66
N ARG A 35 5.09 -8.64 -4.51
CA ARG A 35 4.35 -9.78 -3.97
C ARG A 35 4.51 -11.03 -4.83
N ALA A 36 4.42 -10.88 -6.15
CA ALA A 36 4.65 -12.00 -7.08
C ALA A 36 6.09 -12.52 -7.01
N GLN A 37 7.09 -11.63 -6.88
CA GLN A 37 8.48 -12.03 -6.69
C GLN A 37 8.71 -12.71 -5.34
N ALA A 38 8.15 -12.17 -4.26
CA ALA A 38 8.23 -12.75 -2.92
C ALA A 38 7.59 -14.15 -2.89
N GLU A 39 6.47 -14.36 -3.57
CA GLU A 39 5.84 -15.68 -3.69
C GLU A 39 6.71 -16.67 -4.47
N LYS A 40 7.34 -16.25 -5.57
CA LYS A 40 8.31 -17.07 -6.31
C LYS A 40 9.49 -17.49 -5.43
N VAL A 41 10.01 -16.58 -4.62
CA VAL A 41 11.11 -16.85 -3.68
C VAL A 41 10.66 -17.83 -2.59
N ARG A 42 9.47 -17.64 -2.03
CA ARG A 42 8.90 -18.52 -1.00
C ARG A 42 8.73 -19.95 -1.52
N ARG A 43 8.23 -20.13 -2.75
CA ARG A 43 8.15 -21.44 -3.42
C ARG A 43 9.52 -22.07 -3.66
N LYS A 44 10.55 -21.28 -3.99
CA LYS A 44 11.94 -21.78 -4.11
C LYS A 44 12.52 -22.23 -2.76
N ARG A 45 12.14 -21.57 -1.67
CA ARG A 45 12.57 -21.89 -0.31
C ARG A 45 11.95 -23.21 0.18
N GLU A 46 10.67 -23.44 -0.11
CA GLU A 46 9.99 -24.72 0.17
C GLU A 46 10.63 -25.91 -0.56
N ARG A 47 11.24 -25.67 -1.72
CA ARG A 47 12.03 -26.67 -2.46
C ARG A 47 13.45 -26.88 -1.91
N GLY A 48 13.82 -26.25 -0.80
CA GLY A 48 15.13 -26.39 -0.17
C GLY A 48 16.30 -25.77 -0.95
N LYS A 49 16.04 -24.97 -1.99
CA LYS A 49 17.08 -24.46 -2.91
C LYS A 49 17.70 -23.12 -2.51
N SER A 50 17.28 -22.47 -1.43
CA SER A 50 17.89 -21.21 -0.97
C SER A 50 17.73 -20.98 0.52
N ALA A 51 18.82 -20.60 1.18
CA ALA A 51 18.90 -20.14 2.56
C ALA A 51 19.20 -18.62 2.67
N GLY A 52 18.97 -17.87 1.59
CA GLY A 52 19.24 -16.42 1.54
C GLY A 52 18.06 -15.57 1.97
N TRP A 53 18.34 -14.43 2.60
CA TRP A 53 17.38 -13.35 2.82
C TRP A 53 17.10 -12.66 1.48
N SER A 54 15.82 -12.55 1.08
CA SER A 54 15.44 -11.90 -0.16
C SER A 54 14.89 -10.51 0.13
N PHE A 55 15.50 -9.50 -0.50
CA PHE A 55 15.06 -8.11 -0.41
C PHE A 55 13.57 -7.94 -0.77
N SER A 56 13.07 -8.71 -1.74
CA SER A 56 11.65 -8.68 -2.14
C SER A 56 10.69 -9.08 -1.01
N GLU A 57 11.05 -10.07 -0.17
CA GLU A 57 10.24 -10.46 0.98
C GLU A 57 10.23 -9.36 2.05
N TRP A 58 11.36 -8.69 2.25
CA TRP A 58 11.43 -7.58 3.21
C TRP A 58 10.59 -6.39 2.74
N VAL A 59 10.69 -6.00 1.47
CA VAL A 59 9.87 -4.92 0.90
C VAL A 59 8.39 -5.24 0.98
N ASP A 60 7.98 -6.47 0.64
CA ASP A 60 6.60 -6.92 0.74
C ASP A 60 6.08 -6.83 2.19
N ASN A 61 6.86 -7.27 3.17
CA ASN A 61 6.50 -7.15 4.59
C ASN A 61 6.43 -5.68 5.07
N VAL A 62 7.33 -4.82 4.59
CA VAL A 62 7.32 -3.40 4.95
C VAL A 62 6.13 -2.68 4.33
N LEU A 63 5.81 -2.94 3.06
CA LEU A 63 4.69 -2.32 2.35
C LEU A 63 3.33 -2.94 2.75
N GLY A 64 3.32 -4.19 3.22
CA GLY A 64 2.12 -4.87 3.70
C GLY A 64 1.71 -4.48 5.13
N CYS A 65 2.61 -3.85 5.89
CA CYS A 65 2.35 -3.48 7.28
C CYS A 65 2.40 -1.96 7.47
N TYR A 66 1.26 -1.37 7.84
CA TYR A 66 1.13 0.06 8.16
C TYR A 66 2.13 0.53 9.23
N GLN A 67 2.41 -0.29 10.25
CA GLN A 67 3.37 0.03 11.31
C GLN A 67 4.81 0.06 10.79
N CYS A 68 5.19 -0.94 10.00
CA CYS A 68 6.53 -1.00 9.40
C CYS A 68 6.73 0.14 8.42
N CYS A 69 5.77 0.37 7.53
CA CYS A 69 5.80 1.48 6.59
C CYS A 69 5.83 2.83 7.31
N GLY A 70 5.04 3.00 8.37
CA GLY A 70 5.06 4.17 9.26
C GLY A 70 6.42 4.40 9.91
N PHE A 71 7.05 3.34 10.42
CA PHE A 71 8.39 3.42 11.00
C PHE A 71 9.44 3.91 10.00
N TRP A 72 9.51 3.27 8.82
CA TRP A 72 10.49 3.62 7.80
C TRP A 72 10.24 4.99 7.16
N SER A 73 8.97 5.34 6.91
CA SER A 73 8.60 6.67 6.43
C SER A 73 8.90 7.75 7.46
N GLY A 74 8.71 7.47 8.76
CA GLY A 74 9.10 8.36 9.86
C GLY A 74 10.60 8.60 9.94
N ILE A 75 11.42 7.56 9.78
CA ILE A 75 12.88 7.72 9.68
C ILE A 75 13.25 8.57 8.47
N LEU A 76 12.64 8.28 7.31
CA LEU A 76 12.89 9.02 6.07
C LEU A 76 12.51 10.51 6.20
N CYS A 77 11.33 10.80 6.74
CA CYS A 77 10.89 12.17 7.00
C CYS A 77 11.77 12.87 8.04
N GLY A 78 12.19 12.16 9.10
CA GLY A 78 13.11 12.68 10.10
C GLY A 78 14.47 13.04 9.50
N LEU A 79 14.97 12.21 8.58
CA LEU A 79 16.22 12.45 7.85
C LEU A 79 16.12 13.65 6.90
N LEU A 80 14.96 13.86 6.28
CA LEU A 80 14.72 15.00 5.39
C LEU A 80 14.59 16.33 6.16
N LEU A 81 14.02 16.29 7.37
CA LEU A 81 13.79 17.49 8.18
C LEU A 81 14.99 17.88 9.05
N MET A 82 15.82 16.92 9.46
CA MET A 82 17.02 17.24 10.24
C MET A 82 18.18 17.65 9.30
N PRO A 83 18.80 18.82 9.53
CA PRO A 83 20.04 19.15 8.84
C PRO A 83 21.07 18.06 9.15
N LEU A 84 21.79 17.61 8.11
CA LEU A 84 22.72 16.45 8.05
C LEU A 84 23.94 16.50 9.00
N SER A 85 23.85 17.18 10.13
CA SER A 85 24.79 17.12 11.23
C SER A 85 24.70 15.75 11.90
N PHE A 86 25.42 14.76 11.34
CA PHE A 86 25.52 13.40 11.88
C PHE A 86 26.23 13.43 13.23
N SER A 87 25.45 13.45 14.32
CA SER A 87 25.90 13.29 15.70
C SER A 87 25.28 12.00 16.26
N LEU A 88 25.92 11.31 17.21
CA LEU A 88 25.30 10.14 17.86
C LEU A 88 23.89 10.45 18.41
N GLY A 89 23.68 11.69 18.88
CA GLY A 89 22.37 12.14 19.34
C GLY A 89 21.29 12.18 18.26
N SER A 90 21.66 12.44 17.00
CA SER A 90 20.68 12.49 15.90
C SER A 90 20.16 11.10 15.52
N LEU A 91 20.92 10.03 15.75
CA LEU A 91 20.44 8.66 15.53
C LEU A 91 19.31 8.29 16.50
N ALA A 92 19.43 8.65 17.77
CA ALA A 92 18.38 8.40 18.77
C ALA A 92 17.10 9.17 18.42
N VAL A 93 17.23 10.41 17.95
CA VAL A 93 16.10 11.23 17.49
C VAL A 93 15.46 10.60 16.24
N LEU A 94 16.25 10.15 15.25
CA LEU A 94 15.74 9.47 14.06
C LEU A 94 14.95 8.21 14.40
N LEU A 95 15.48 7.37 15.30
CA LEU A 95 14.76 6.20 15.79
C LEU A 95 13.47 6.63 16.49
N GLY A 96 13.53 7.64 17.37
CA GLY A 96 12.35 8.22 18.01
C GLY A 96 11.28 8.67 17.02
N CYS A 97 11.66 9.33 15.93
CA CYS A 97 10.77 9.71 14.83
C CYS A 97 10.12 8.49 14.17
N GLY A 98 10.89 7.42 13.92
CA GLY A 98 10.34 6.17 13.40
C GLY A 98 9.31 5.54 14.34
N TRP A 99 9.62 5.43 15.63
CA TRP A 99 8.69 4.89 16.62
C TRP A 99 7.42 5.74 16.75
N ALA A 100 7.56 7.07 16.78
CA ALA A 100 6.44 7.99 16.83
C ALA A 100 5.53 7.87 15.60
N ALA A 101 6.12 7.78 14.40
CA ALA A 101 5.38 7.60 13.16
C ALA A 101 4.69 6.22 13.09
N SER A 102 5.30 5.17 13.61
CA SER A 102 4.67 3.84 13.74
C SER A 102 3.44 3.88 14.63
N LEU A 103 3.54 4.49 15.82
CA LEU A 103 2.39 4.69 16.72
C LEU A 103 1.29 5.52 16.05
N LEU A 104 1.67 6.56 15.33
CA LEU A 104 0.73 7.43 14.62
C LEU A 104 0.01 6.67 13.49
N ALA A 105 0.70 5.77 12.77
CA ALA A 105 0.10 4.92 11.76
C ALA A 105 -0.93 3.94 12.36
N VAL A 106 -0.67 3.39 13.56
CA VAL A 106 -1.65 2.56 14.27
C VAL A 106 -2.89 3.36 14.64
N LEU A 107 -2.70 4.54 15.24
CA LEU A 107 -3.81 5.40 15.63
C LEU A 107 -4.64 5.80 14.41
N PHE A 108 -3.98 6.10 13.28
CA PHE A 108 -4.65 6.40 12.03
C PHE A 108 -5.52 5.24 11.53
N VAL A 109 -5.00 4.00 11.50
CA VAL A 109 -5.78 2.82 11.10
C VAL A 109 -6.96 2.59 12.04
N MET A 110 -6.76 2.70 13.36
CA MET A 110 -7.82 2.54 14.35
C MET A 110 -8.94 3.59 14.17
N VAL A 111 -8.57 4.84 13.86
CA VAL A 111 -9.54 5.91 13.56
C VAL A 111 -10.30 5.59 12.27
N LEU A 112 -9.62 5.11 11.22
CA LEU A 112 -10.26 4.71 9.98
C LEU A 112 -11.26 3.56 10.19
N ASP A 113 -10.87 2.51 10.89
CA ASP A 113 -11.75 1.36 11.14
C ASP A 113 -12.93 1.72 12.03
N THR A 114 -12.70 2.58 13.03
CA THR A 114 -13.78 3.12 13.87
C THR A 114 -14.75 3.96 13.05
N SER A 115 -14.25 4.81 12.15
CA SER A 115 -15.07 5.65 11.29
C SER A 115 -15.93 4.83 10.31
N ARG A 116 -15.37 3.75 9.73
CA ARG A 116 -16.09 2.82 8.87
C ARG A 116 -17.21 2.13 9.64
N SER A 117 -16.91 1.60 10.82
CA SER A 117 -17.89 0.95 11.68
C SER A 117 -19.03 1.89 12.07
N ALA A 118 -18.72 3.17 12.35
CA ALA A 118 -19.73 4.17 12.66
C ALA A 118 -20.64 4.50 11.45
N ILE A 119 -20.07 4.59 10.25
CA ILE A 119 -20.85 4.81 9.01
C ILE A 119 -21.78 3.63 8.75
N ASP A 120 -21.32 2.40 8.93
CA ASP A 120 -22.13 1.22 8.72
C ASP A 120 -23.27 1.13 9.76
N TYR A 121 -23.00 1.52 11.01
CA TYR A 121 -24.04 1.66 12.03
C TYR A 121 -25.08 2.72 11.65
N LEU A 122 -24.66 3.89 11.17
CA LEU A 122 -25.58 4.95 10.72
C LEU A 122 -26.41 4.51 9.51
N ARG A 123 -25.82 3.76 8.57
CA ARG A 123 -26.53 3.19 7.43
C ARG A 123 -27.57 2.16 7.85
N ALA A 124 -27.25 1.31 8.83
CA ALA A 124 -28.21 0.33 9.36
C ALA A 124 -29.34 0.98 10.18
N ALA A 125 -29.05 2.08 10.88
CA ALA A 125 -30.04 2.81 11.68
C ALA A 125 -30.95 3.72 10.84
N THR A 126 -30.50 4.15 9.64
CA THR A 126 -31.31 4.99 8.75
C THR A 126 -32.34 4.11 8.04
N PRO A 127 -33.65 4.28 8.29
CA PRO A 127 -34.67 3.55 7.55
C PRO A 127 -34.49 3.90 6.07
N GLN A 128 -34.26 2.91 5.21
CA GLN A 128 -34.36 3.17 3.78
C GLN A 128 -35.79 3.64 3.54
N GLN A 129 -35.94 4.92 3.17
CA GLN A 129 -37.20 5.38 2.63
C GLN A 129 -37.50 4.46 1.45
N PRO A 130 -38.67 3.80 1.41
CA PRO A 130 -39.02 2.95 0.29
C PRO A 130 -38.86 3.78 -0.96
N ILE A 131 -37.97 3.33 -1.85
CA ILE A 131 -37.82 3.94 -3.18
C ILE A 131 -39.24 3.93 -3.76
N PRO A 132 -39.81 5.10 -4.09
CA PRO A 132 -41.16 5.16 -4.64
C PRO A 132 -41.22 4.20 -5.82
N SER A 133 -42.07 3.18 -5.72
CA SER A 133 -42.26 2.13 -6.72
C SER A 133 -42.79 2.65 -8.06
N ASP A 134 -43.01 3.96 -8.17
CA ASP A 134 -43.70 4.63 -9.27
C ASP A 134 -42.72 5.30 -10.24
N GLN A 135 -41.40 5.23 -10.01
CA GLN A 135 -40.43 5.46 -11.08
C GLN A 135 -40.33 4.19 -11.93
N GLU A 136 -41.26 4.05 -12.88
CA GLU A 136 -41.04 3.19 -14.03
C GLU A 136 -39.66 3.50 -14.62
N PRO A 137 -38.86 2.48 -14.97
CA PRO A 137 -37.56 2.68 -15.58
C PRO A 137 -37.76 3.52 -16.85
N HIS A 138 -37.33 4.78 -16.79
CA HIS A 138 -37.30 5.63 -17.95
C HIS A 138 -36.34 4.97 -18.93
N SER A 139 -36.93 4.35 -19.95
CA SER A 139 -36.31 3.74 -21.11
C SER A 139 -35.71 4.83 -22.00
N ASP A 140 -34.76 5.59 -21.47
CA ASP A 140 -33.88 6.47 -22.24
C ASP A 140 -32.51 5.77 -22.19
N GLY A 141 -32.22 4.85 -23.10
CA GLY A 141 -31.91 5.16 -24.49
C GLY A 141 -30.39 5.02 -24.64
N ASP A 142 -29.98 3.92 -25.27
CA ASP A 142 -28.70 3.69 -25.96
C ASP A 142 -27.51 4.58 -25.56
N VAL A 143 -26.69 4.11 -24.62
CA VAL A 143 -25.32 4.63 -24.43
C VAL A 143 -24.32 3.50 -24.68
N VAL A 144 -24.07 3.31 -25.97
CA VAL A 144 -22.77 3.13 -26.64
C VAL A 144 -21.71 2.30 -25.90
N ASP A 145 -21.43 1.12 -26.48
CA ASP A 145 -20.23 0.31 -26.32
C ASP A 145 -18.96 1.14 -26.07
N GLY A 146 -18.38 1.01 -24.87
CA GLY A 146 -17.06 1.50 -24.50
C GLY A 146 -16.05 0.33 -24.41
N PRO A 147 -14.77 0.56 -24.70
CA PRO A 147 -13.91 -0.42 -25.36
C PRO A 147 -13.25 -1.43 -24.41
N ASP A 148 -13.74 -2.68 -24.42
CA ASP A 148 -13.09 -3.84 -23.82
C ASP A 148 -11.95 -4.44 -24.66
N ALA A 149 -11.40 -3.71 -25.65
CA ALA A 149 -10.50 -4.28 -26.65
C ALA A 149 -8.99 -4.31 -26.28
N TRP A 150 -8.59 -4.04 -25.03
CA TRP A 150 -7.15 -3.86 -24.69
C TRP A 150 -6.50 -4.93 -23.81
N ASN A 151 -7.21 -5.99 -23.41
CA ASN A 151 -6.65 -6.99 -22.47
C ASN A 151 -6.37 -8.39 -23.04
N GLU A 152 -6.57 -8.66 -24.33
CA GLU A 152 -6.33 -10.00 -24.91
C GLU A 152 -4.99 -10.19 -25.62
N ALA A 153 -4.13 -9.17 -25.73
CA ALA A 153 -2.90 -9.27 -26.54
C ALA A 153 -1.61 -9.63 -25.76
N THR A 154 -1.64 -9.79 -24.43
CA THR A 154 -0.41 -9.98 -23.62
C THR A 154 -0.23 -11.36 -23.01
N GLU A 155 -1.14 -12.32 -23.23
CA GLU A 155 -1.00 -13.69 -22.70
C GLU A 155 -0.35 -14.69 -23.67
N SER A 156 -0.14 -14.35 -24.96
CA SER A 156 0.38 -15.33 -25.93
C SER A 156 1.91 -15.41 -26.07
N GLU A 157 2.70 -14.46 -25.55
CA GLU A 157 4.18 -14.47 -25.70
C GLU A 157 4.94 -15.05 -24.50
N ALA A 158 4.28 -15.35 -23.38
CA ALA A 158 4.97 -15.85 -22.18
C ALA A 158 5.18 -17.38 -22.18
N THR A 159 4.54 -18.13 -23.09
CA THR A 159 4.60 -19.60 -23.09
C THR A 159 5.65 -20.18 -24.06
N GLU A 160 6.25 -19.38 -24.94
CA GLU A 160 7.18 -19.91 -25.96
C GLU A 160 8.64 -19.98 -25.47
N VAL A 161 9.02 -19.22 -24.43
CA VAL A 161 10.42 -19.17 -23.95
C VAL A 161 10.77 -20.31 -22.98
N GLU A 162 9.78 -21.01 -22.38
CA GLU A 162 10.08 -22.10 -21.43
C GLU A 162 10.32 -23.47 -22.11
N ASN A 163 10.11 -23.59 -23.43
CA ASN A 163 10.26 -24.86 -24.15
C ASN A 163 11.62 -25.08 -24.84
N GLU A 164 12.48 -24.06 -24.93
CA GLU A 164 13.82 -24.22 -25.54
C GLU A 164 14.92 -24.67 -24.54
N GLU A 165 14.69 -24.61 -23.22
CA GLU A 165 15.71 -24.97 -22.23
C GLU A 165 15.67 -26.47 -21.81
N GLN A 166 14.80 -27.29 -22.40
CA GLN A 166 14.67 -28.72 -22.06
C GLN A 166 15.22 -29.72 -23.09
N THR A 167 15.68 -29.28 -24.26
CA THR A 167 16.20 -30.18 -25.31
C THR A 167 17.71 -30.13 -25.51
N GLY A 168 18.47 -29.49 -24.62
CA GLY A 168 19.91 -29.30 -24.76
C GLY A 168 20.76 -29.77 -23.58
N ALA A 169 20.68 -31.04 -23.19
CA ALA A 169 21.74 -31.75 -22.44
C ALA A 169 21.50 -33.27 -22.41
#